data_AF-A0A9W7YTU1-F1
#
_entry.id   AF-A0A9W7YTU1-F1
#
_cell.length_a   1.000
_cell.length_b   1.000
_cell.length_c   1.000
_cell.angle_alpha   90.00
_cell.angle_beta   90.00
_cell.angle_gamma   90.00
#
_symmetry.space_group_name_H-M   'P 1'
#
loop_
_entity.id
_entity.type
_entity.pdbx_description
1 polymer ?
#
loop_
_entity_poly.entity_id
_entity_poly.type
_entity_poly.pdbx_seq_one_letter_code
_entity_poly.pdbx_strand_id
1 'polypeptide(L)'
;MEGREKDSMRIREQGAHAGRVCSAVYEAGILRLYRTHGEHADPECLNGQSSERQSSTESDDERPHTLAVLAVPGYMTPTDFLSFTAAFSTSIKHIRVVRDNSPSHYMILLQFRSLQSADEFYAYYNGKTFSPLEPETCHVVYIEKIECELHVESPSALFLAPTESMGVELPTCPVCLERLDSAVSGLLTTLCEHVFHCGCLAQWGDGNCPVCRYSQAAALVDHEKFEQTVATERRVDPELPLV
;
A
#
# COMPACT_ATOMS: atom_id res chain seq x y z
N MET A 1 -8.57 55.74 11.25
CA MET A 1 -9.29 54.92 12.25
C MET A 1 -9.86 53.72 11.51
N GLU A 2 -8.95 52.85 11.09
CA GLU A 2 -8.64 51.56 11.76
C GLU A 2 -9.53 50.43 11.22
N GLY A 3 -9.17 49.97 10.02
CA GLY A 3 -9.48 48.62 9.57
C GLY A 3 -8.53 47.65 10.28
N ARG A 4 -9.09 46.74 11.07
CA ARG A 4 -8.36 45.76 11.87
C ARG A 4 -8.47 44.41 11.17
N GLU A 5 -7.63 44.22 10.15
CA GLU A 5 -7.39 42.92 9.52
C GLU A 5 -6.57 42.09 10.52
N LYS A 6 -7.20 41.07 11.12
CA LYS A 6 -6.53 40.14 12.02
C LYS A 6 -6.04 38.94 11.24
N ASP A 7 -4.72 38.95 11.09
CA ASP A 7 -3.76 37.87 10.96
C ASP A 7 -4.14 36.55 11.68
N SER A 8 -3.46 35.48 11.27
CA SER A 8 -3.52 34.08 11.71
C SER A 8 -4.46 33.23 10.84
N MET A 9 -3.99 32.42 9.90
CA MET A 9 -3.05 31.32 10.13
C MET A 9 -2.41 30.91 8.79
N ARG A 10 -1.29 31.53 8.42
CA ARG A 10 -0.37 30.97 7.44
C ARG A 10 0.34 29.80 8.09
N ILE A 11 -0.21 28.59 7.91
CA ILE A 11 0.57 27.37 8.14
C ILE A 11 1.72 27.43 7.14
N ARG A 12 2.93 27.54 7.68
CA ARG A 12 4.17 27.56 6.94
C ARG A 12 4.29 26.26 6.15
N GLU A 13 4.20 26.36 4.84
CA GLU A 13 4.77 25.40 3.89
C GLU A 13 6.30 25.41 4.09
N GLN A 14 6.78 24.65 5.07
CA GLN A 14 8.21 24.38 5.24
C GLN A 14 8.55 23.10 4.47
N GLY A 15 9.31 23.27 3.39
CA GLY A 15 10.10 22.22 2.74
C GLY A 15 9.29 21.28 1.86
N ALA A 16 9.18 21.60 0.57
CA ALA A 16 8.89 20.61 -0.46
C ALA A 16 10.00 19.55 -0.47
N HIS A 17 9.81 18.46 0.30
CA HIS A 17 10.63 17.25 0.17
C HIS A 17 10.33 16.62 -1.20
N ALA A 18 11.17 16.92 -2.18
CA ALA A 18 11.16 16.26 -3.49
C ALA A 18 11.27 14.74 -3.29
N GLY A 19 10.31 13.96 -3.80
CA GLY A 19 10.28 12.50 -3.68
C GLY A 19 9.22 11.91 -2.75
N ARG A 20 8.33 12.70 -2.14
CA ARG A 20 7.19 12.15 -1.36
C ARG A 20 6.19 11.44 -2.29
N VAL A 21 5.94 10.15 -2.03
CA VAL A 21 4.96 9.32 -2.75
C VAL A 21 3.55 9.57 -2.22
N CYS A 22 3.36 9.41 -0.91
CA CYS A 22 2.08 9.68 -0.27
C CYS A 22 2.25 9.97 1.22
N SER A 23 1.14 10.34 1.86
CA SER A 23 1.02 10.15 3.30
C SER A 23 -0.32 9.56 3.66
N ALA A 24 -0.25 8.53 4.49
CA ALA A 24 -1.39 7.81 5.00
C ALA A 24 -1.52 8.11 6.50
N VAL A 25 -2.74 8.43 6.92
CA VAL A 25 -3.07 8.68 8.32
C VAL A 25 -3.79 7.45 8.85
N TYR A 26 -3.30 6.95 9.98
CA TYR A 26 -3.83 5.81 10.70
C TYR A 26 -4.20 6.23 12.12
N GLU A 27 -4.98 5.39 12.82
CA GLU A 27 -5.26 5.60 14.25
C GLU A 27 -3.98 5.73 15.08
N ALA A 28 -2.92 4.99 14.70
CA ALA A 28 -1.65 4.98 15.38
C ALA A 28 -0.68 6.11 14.97
N GLY A 29 -0.96 6.90 13.91
CA GLY A 29 -0.05 7.95 13.45
C GLY A 29 -0.04 8.23 11.94
N ILE A 30 1.00 8.91 11.46
CA ILE A 30 1.18 9.27 10.05
C ILE A 30 2.32 8.48 9.45
N LEU A 31 2.06 7.80 8.33
CA LEU A 31 3.04 7.11 7.50
C LEU A 31 3.37 7.99 6.29
N ARG A 32 4.63 8.41 6.13
CA ARG A 32 5.12 9.14 4.95
C ARG A 32 6.02 8.24 4.12
N LEU A 33 5.68 8.10 2.84
CA LEU A 33 6.42 7.30 1.88
C LEU A 33 7.26 8.20 0.98
N TYR A 34 8.52 7.85 0.77
CA TYR A 34 9.44 8.56 -0.11
C TYR A 34 10.07 7.62 -1.13
N ARG A 35 10.13 8.08 -2.38
CA ARG A 35 10.85 7.44 -3.50
C ARG A 35 12.16 8.16 -3.74
N THR A 36 13.14 7.44 -4.26
CA THR A 36 14.43 8.00 -4.65
C THR A 36 14.28 9.00 -5.80
N HIS A 37 14.98 10.13 -5.68
CA HIS A 37 15.05 11.13 -6.74
C HIS A 37 16.25 10.81 -7.65
N GLY A 38 16.00 10.05 -8.71
CA GLY A 38 16.98 9.75 -9.75
C GLY A 38 16.33 8.93 -10.86
N GLU A 39 16.67 9.24 -12.11
CA GLU A 39 16.19 8.61 -13.34
C GLU A 39 16.65 7.15 -13.49
N HIS A 40 16.27 6.28 -12.56
CA HIS A 40 16.37 4.83 -12.71
C HIS A 40 15.01 4.18 -12.45
N ALA A 41 14.06 4.54 -13.31
CA ALA A 41 12.83 3.80 -13.52
C ALA A 41 12.79 3.45 -15.00
N ASP A 42 13.72 2.59 -15.46
CA ASP A 42 13.64 1.81 -16.70
C ASP A 42 14.87 0.88 -16.77
N PRO A 43 14.73 -0.45 -16.61
CA PRO A 43 15.80 -1.40 -16.88
C PRO A 43 15.74 -1.80 -18.36
N GLU A 44 16.03 -0.87 -19.28
CA GLU A 44 16.20 -1.23 -20.69
C GLU A 44 17.58 -0.87 -21.23
N CYS A 45 18.23 -1.92 -21.75
CA CYS A 45 19.30 -1.94 -22.75
C CYS A 45 20.75 -1.66 -22.30
N LEU A 46 21.43 -2.69 -21.79
CA LEU A 46 22.87 -2.87 -22.04
C LEU A 46 23.17 -4.32 -22.44
N ASN A 47 23.04 -4.59 -23.75
CA ASN A 47 23.62 -5.77 -24.37
C ASN A 47 24.93 -5.38 -25.08
N GLY A 48 26.02 -6.05 -24.70
CA GLY A 48 27.20 -6.26 -25.53
C GLY A 48 28.19 -5.11 -25.69
N GLN A 49 29.20 -5.04 -24.80
CA GLN A 49 30.61 -4.86 -25.19
C GLN A 49 31.54 -5.25 -24.03
N SER A 50 32.35 -6.28 -24.26
CA SER A 50 33.41 -6.73 -23.37
C SER A 50 34.55 -5.71 -23.31
N SER A 51 34.86 -5.19 -22.13
CA SER A 51 36.20 -4.70 -21.82
C SER A 51 36.44 -4.70 -20.32
N GLU A 52 37.42 -5.49 -19.92
CA GLU A 52 37.89 -5.66 -18.54
C GLU A 52 38.24 -4.29 -17.92
N ARG A 53 37.59 -3.94 -16.81
CA ARG A 53 38.13 -3.01 -15.80
C ARG A 53 37.33 -3.05 -14.49
N GLN A 54 38.03 -3.56 -13.47
CA GLN A 54 37.92 -3.25 -12.05
C GLN A 54 36.57 -3.50 -11.36
N SER A 55 36.51 -4.63 -10.66
CA SER A 55 35.53 -4.92 -9.60
C SER A 55 35.67 -3.91 -8.47
N SER A 56 34.82 -2.89 -8.44
CA SER A 56 34.36 -2.29 -7.20
C SER A 56 33.21 -3.17 -6.68
N THR A 57 33.46 -3.88 -5.59
CA THR A 57 32.42 -4.53 -4.80
C THR A 57 31.57 -3.43 -4.14
N GLU A 58 30.58 -2.92 -4.87
CA GLU A 58 29.43 -2.27 -4.27
C GLU A 58 28.62 -3.40 -3.61
N SER A 59 28.54 -3.39 -2.28
CA SER A 59 27.65 -4.30 -1.56
C SER A 59 26.23 -4.05 -2.05
N ASP A 60 25.52 -5.12 -2.43
CA ASP A 60 24.14 -5.18 -2.93
C ASP A 60 23.07 -4.65 -1.95
N ASP A 61 23.48 -3.89 -0.93
CA ASP A 61 22.73 -3.40 0.24
C ASP A 61 22.12 -2.00 0.03
N GLU A 62 22.40 -1.33 -1.09
CA GLU A 62 21.92 0.05 -1.34
C GLU A 62 20.54 0.13 -2.02
N ARG A 63 19.99 -0.96 -2.55
CA ARG A 63 18.70 -0.94 -3.25
C ARG A 63 17.53 -1.32 -2.34
N PRO A 64 16.40 -0.60 -2.41
CA PRO A 64 15.25 -0.88 -1.56
C PRO A 64 14.56 -2.18 -1.96
N HIS A 65 14.53 -3.14 -1.03
CA HIS A 65 13.71 -4.36 -1.11
C HIS A 65 12.22 -4.10 -0.85
N THR A 66 11.80 -2.83 -0.82
CA THR A 66 10.42 -2.42 -0.57
C THR A 66 9.87 -1.70 -1.80
N LEU A 67 8.75 -2.20 -2.30
CA LEU A 67 8.00 -1.61 -3.40
C LEU A 67 6.66 -1.08 -2.89
N ALA A 68 6.09 -0.11 -3.61
CA ALA A 68 4.69 0.26 -3.48
C ALA A 68 3.98 0.04 -4.82
N VAL A 69 2.82 -0.60 -4.75
CA VAL A 69 1.84 -0.56 -5.84
C VAL A 69 0.91 0.61 -5.59
N LEU A 70 0.93 1.57 -6.52
CA LEU A 70 0.11 2.76 -6.49
C LEU A 70 -1.26 2.49 -7.11
N ALA A 71 -2.26 3.22 -6.62
CA ALA A 71 -3.60 3.26 -7.20
C ALA A 71 -4.25 1.87 -7.42
N VAL A 72 -4.10 0.95 -6.47
CA VAL A 72 -4.83 -0.32 -6.47
C VAL A 72 -6.34 -0.01 -6.43
N PRO A 73 -7.13 -0.53 -7.40
CA PRO A 73 -8.54 -0.16 -7.54
C PRO A 73 -9.39 -0.62 -6.37
N GLY A 74 -10.38 0.17 -5.98
CA GLY A 74 -11.20 -0.16 -4.81
C GLY A 74 -12.14 -1.35 -4.95
N TYR A 75 -12.38 -1.83 -6.16
CA TYR A 75 -13.07 -3.11 -6.38
C TYR A 75 -12.17 -4.32 -6.09
N MET A 76 -10.85 -4.14 -6.11
CA MET A 76 -9.88 -5.20 -5.88
C MET A 76 -9.64 -5.33 -4.38
N THR A 77 -10.13 -6.38 -3.76
CA THR A 77 -9.89 -6.61 -2.32
C THR A 77 -8.44 -7.04 -2.07
N PRO A 78 -7.95 -6.99 -0.81
CA PRO A 78 -6.61 -7.51 -0.49
C PRO A 78 -6.46 -9.00 -0.85
N THR A 79 -7.56 -9.76 -0.76
CA THR A 79 -7.62 -11.18 -1.16
C THR A 79 -7.48 -11.34 -2.68
N ASP A 80 -8.13 -10.47 -3.46
CA ASP A 80 -7.96 -10.46 -4.93
C ASP A 80 -6.52 -10.08 -5.30
N PHE A 81 -5.93 -9.12 -4.59
CA PHE A 81 -4.54 -8.72 -4.79
C PHE A 81 -3.54 -9.83 -4.45
N LEU A 82 -3.80 -10.61 -3.40
CA LEU A 82 -3.03 -11.83 -3.11
C LEU A 82 -3.08 -12.83 -4.26
N SER A 83 -4.24 -12.98 -4.89
CA SER A 83 -4.42 -13.88 -6.04
C SER A 83 -3.70 -13.34 -7.28
N PHE A 84 -3.80 -12.03 -7.54
CA PHE A 84 -3.10 -11.35 -8.62
C PHE A 84 -1.57 -11.47 -8.52
N THR A 85 -1.04 -11.41 -7.29
CA THR A 85 0.41 -11.49 -7.01
C THR A 85 0.89 -12.89 -6.62
N ALA A 86 0.06 -13.93 -6.79
CA ALA A 86 0.33 -15.28 -6.30
C ALA A 86 1.66 -15.88 -6.78
N ALA A 87 2.11 -15.52 -7.98
CA ALA A 87 3.39 -15.95 -8.55
C ALA A 87 4.62 -15.56 -7.69
N PHE A 88 4.50 -14.52 -6.86
CA PHE A 88 5.55 -14.02 -5.99
C PHE A 88 5.23 -14.22 -4.49
N SER A 89 4.18 -14.98 -4.17
CA SER A 89 3.70 -15.17 -2.79
C SER A 89 4.76 -15.70 -1.81
N THR A 90 5.72 -16.49 -2.29
CA THR A 90 6.84 -17.01 -1.48
C THR A 90 7.97 -15.99 -1.32
N SER A 91 8.16 -15.13 -2.31
CA SER A 91 9.19 -14.08 -2.33
C SER A 91 8.81 -12.86 -1.49
N ILE A 92 7.52 -12.63 -1.28
CA ILE A 92 7.00 -11.53 -0.49
C ILE A 92 7.04 -11.89 1.01
N LYS A 93 7.74 -11.07 1.79
CA LYS A 93 7.83 -11.15 3.25
C LYS A 93 6.58 -10.55 3.91
N HIS A 94 6.16 -9.38 3.45
CA HIS A 94 5.07 -8.64 4.07
C HIS A 94 4.33 -7.78 3.05
N ILE A 95 3.00 -7.83 3.12
CA ILE A 95 2.07 -7.00 2.37
C ILE A 95 1.37 -6.09 3.37
N ARG A 96 1.42 -4.79 3.16
CA ARG A 96 0.68 -3.83 3.99
C ARG A 96 -0.22 -3.00 3.12
N VAL A 97 -1.51 -3.02 3.46
CA VAL A 97 -2.47 -2.17 2.79
C VAL A 97 -2.42 -0.78 3.40
N VAL A 98 -2.30 0.22 2.54
CA VAL A 98 -2.15 1.62 2.88
C VAL A 98 -3.23 2.42 2.16
N ARG A 99 -3.84 3.37 2.84
CA ARG A 99 -4.80 4.27 2.22
C ARG A 99 -4.37 5.70 2.45
N ASP A 100 -4.33 6.48 1.37
CA ASP A 100 -4.19 7.92 1.41
C ASP A 100 -5.58 8.58 1.44
N ASN A 101 -5.67 9.86 1.06
CA ASN A 101 -6.96 10.56 0.96
C ASN A 101 -7.71 10.25 -0.35
N SER A 102 -7.27 9.25 -1.13
CA SER A 102 -7.95 8.89 -2.37
C SER A 102 -9.26 8.12 -2.07
N PRO A 103 -10.38 8.52 -2.69
CA PRO A 103 -11.67 7.89 -2.41
C PRO A 103 -11.78 6.50 -3.06
N SER A 104 -11.27 6.33 -4.28
CA SER A 104 -11.53 5.15 -5.12
C SER A 104 -10.38 4.15 -5.23
N HIS A 105 -9.20 4.49 -4.72
CA HIS A 105 -8.01 3.63 -4.80
C HIS A 105 -7.29 3.59 -3.46
N TYR A 106 -6.47 2.57 -3.30
CA TYR A 106 -5.57 2.42 -2.17
C TYR A 106 -4.17 2.04 -2.67
N MET A 107 -3.22 1.94 -1.75
CA MET A 107 -1.84 1.60 -2.04
C MET A 107 -1.48 0.32 -1.29
N ILE A 108 -0.52 -0.42 -1.82
CA ILE A 108 0.01 -1.60 -1.14
C ILE A 108 1.52 -1.48 -1.07
N LEU A 109 2.06 -1.64 0.14
CA LEU A 109 3.49 -1.81 0.33
C LEU A 109 3.84 -3.29 0.33
N LEU A 110 4.91 -3.63 -0.38
CA LEU A 110 5.42 -4.97 -0.54
C LEU A 110 6.87 -4.99 -0.08
N GLN A 111 7.16 -5.79 0.94
CA GLN A 111 8.53 -6.10 1.33
C GLN A 111 8.92 -7.45 0.78
N PHE A 112 10.05 -7.52 0.09
CA PHE A 112 10.58 -8.73 -0.52
C PHE A 112 11.67 -9.36 0.34
N ARG A 113 11.85 -10.67 0.20
CA ARG A 113 12.93 -11.43 0.87
C ARG A 113 14.30 -11.18 0.25
N SER A 114 14.35 -10.83 -1.03
CA SER A 114 15.58 -10.50 -1.75
C SER A 114 15.35 -9.35 -2.73
N LEU A 115 16.41 -8.59 -3.00
CA LEU A 115 16.41 -7.55 -4.01
C LEU A 115 16.03 -8.09 -5.40
N GLN A 116 16.63 -9.22 -5.80
CA GLN A 116 16.33 -9.88 -7.08
C GLN A 116 14.83 -10.10 -7.29
N SER A 117 14.13 -10.59 -6.25
CA SER A 117 12.69 -10.83 -6.36
C SER A 117 11.85 -9.55 -6.45
N ALA A 118 12.32 -8.45 -5.87
CA ALA A 118 11.70 -7.13 -6.02
C ALA A 118 11.87 -6.62 -7.44
N ASP A 119 13.08 -6.71 -8.00
CA ASP A 119 13.38 -6.30 -9.37
C ASP A 119 12.55 -7.11 -10.40
N GLU A 120 12.46 -8.42 -10.20
CA GLU A 120 11.61 -9.30 -11.03
C GLU A 120 10.12 -8.95 -10.91
N PHE A 121 9.63 -8.66 -9.70
CA PHE A 121 8.25 -8.23 -9.49
C PHE A 121 7.96 -6.90 -10.20
N TYR A 122 8.85 -5.92 -10.06
CA TYR A 122 8.74 -4.63 -10.74
C TYR A 122 8.69 -4.81 -12.26
N ALA A 123 9.65 -5.54 -12.83
CA ALA A 123 9.71 -5.78 -14.27
C ALA A 123 8.49 -6.54 -14.79
N TYR A 124 7.92 -7.44 -13.98
CA TYR A 124 6.76 -8.22 -14.38
C TYR A 124 5.44 -7.45 -14.25
N TYR A 125 5.21 -6.70 -13.17
CA TYR A 125 3.89 -6.11 -12.87
C TYR A 125 3.75 -4.64 -13.25
N ASN A 126 4.85 -3.88 -13.34
CA ASN A 126 4.76 -2.47 -13.69
C ASN A 126 4.18 -2.29 -15.10
N GLY A 127 3.11 -1.49 -15.21
CA GLY A 127 2.38 -1.25 -16.47
C GLY A 127 1.37 -2.33 -16.86
N LYS A 128 1.28 -3.47 -16.14
CA LYS A 128 0.26 -4.50 -16.43
C LYS A 128 -1.11 -4.08 -15.94
N THR A 129 -2.18 -4.47 -16.64
CA THR A 129 -3.54 -4.25 -16.14
C THR A 129 -3.84 -5.16 -14.94
N PHE A 130 -4.61 -4.65 -13.98
CA PHE A 130 -5.12 -5.46 -12.87
C PHE A 130 -6.15 -6.48 -13.32
N SER A 131 -6.98 -6.09 -14.28
CA SER A 131 -7.99 -6.91 -14.92
C SER A 131 -7.92 -6.73 -16.43
N PRO A 132 -8.08 -7.78 -17.24
CA PRO A 132 -8.20 -7.65 -18.69
C PRO A 132 -9.43 -6.85 -19.14
N LEU A 133 -10.42 -6.68 -18.26
CA LEU A 133 -11.68 -5.99 -18.55
C LEU A 133 -11.59 -4.48 -18.29
N GLU A 134 -10.64 -4.03 -17.49
CA GLU A 134 -10.53 -2.63 -17.05
C GLU A 134 -9.21 -2.00 -17.53
N PRO A 135 -9.20 -0.70 -17.84
CA PRO A 135 -8.01 -0.02 -18.37
C PRO A 135 -6.94 0.28 -17.31
N GLU A 136 -7.23 0.07 -16.03
CA GLU A 136 -6.35 0.43 -14.92
C GLU A 136 -5.10 -0.46 -14.87
N THR A 137 -3.94 0.17 -14.84
CA THR A 137 -2.64 -0.49 -14.80
C THR A 137 -1.99 -0.41 -13.41
N CYS A 138 -1.23 -1.43 -13.09
CA CYS A 138 -0.41 -1.57 -11.91
C CYS A 138 0.81 -0.68 -12.06
N HIS A 139 0.91 0.34 -11.21
CA HIS A 139 2.04 1.25 -11.17
C HIS A 139 2.90 0.91 -9.97
N VAL A 140 4.08 0.36 -10.21
CA VAL A 140 5.00 -0.08 -9.15
C VAL A 140 6.10 0.96 -9.00
N VAL A 141 6.46 1.30 -7.76
CA VAL A 141 7.57 2.22 -7.46
C VAL A 141 8.43 1.67 -6.32
N TYR A 142 9.72 1.98 -6.36
CA TYR A 142 10.64 1.69 -5.26
C TYR A 142 10.44 2.70 -4.12
N ILE A 143 10.43 2.18 -2.88
CA ILE A 143 10.30 2.99 -1.67
C ILE A 143 11.64 3.00 -0.94
N GLU A 144 12.25 4.17 -0.87
CA GLU A 144 13.55 4.36 -0.21
C GLU A 144 13.39 4.53 1.29
N LYS A 145 12.41 5.33 1.70
CA LYS A 145 12.22 5.71 3.09
C LYS A 145 10.76 5.67 3.47
N ILE A 146 10.49 5.08 4.63
CA ILE A 146 9.20 5.08 5.30
C ILE A 146 9.40 5.80 6.63
N GLU A 147 8.81 6.99 6.78
CA GLU A 147 8.81 7.71 8.05
C GLU A 147 7.49 7.46 8.77
N CYS A 148 7.59 7.08 10.03
CA CYS A 148 6.43 6.81 10.88
C CYS A 148 6.44 7.79 12.05
N GLU A 149 5.51 8.73 12.06
CA GLU A 149 5.21 9.53 13.24
C GLU A 149 4.08 8.84 13.99
N LEU A 150 4.43 8.00 14.96
CA LEU A 150 3.48 7.24 15.76
C LEU A 150 3.10 8.01 17.03
N HIS A 151 1.81 7.95 17.37
CA HIS A 151 1.30 8.44 18.65
C HIS A 151 1.11 7.25 19.61
N VAL A 152 2.22 6.85 20.26
CA VAL A 152 2.32 6.01 21.47
C VAL A 152 1.63 4.61 21.44
N GLU A 153 2.45 3.55 21.53
CA GLU A 153 2.10 2.17 21.96
C GLU A 153 1.00 1.40 21.20
N SER A 154 0.88 1.56 19.88
CA SER A 154 0.12 0.60 19.06
C SER A 154 0.97 -0.65 18.73
N PRO A 155 0.44 -1.89 18.84
CA PRO A 155 1.12 -3.11 18.37
C PRO A 155 1.55 -3.03 16.89
N SER A 156 0.87 -2.20 16.10
CA SER A 156 1.18 -1.90 14.70
C SER A 156 2.54 -1.21 14.52
N ALA A 157 3.05 -0.54 15.56
CA ALA A 157 4.37 0.09 15.59
C ALA A 157 5.51 -0.93 15.59
N LEU A 158 5.30 -2.07 16.27
CA LEU A 158 6.31 -3.13 16.39
C LEU A 158 6.62 -3.79 15.04
N PHE A 159 5.72 -3.68 14.06
CA PHE A 159 5.88 -4.26 12.73
C PHE A 159 6.69 -3.40 11.75
N LEU A 160 6.76 -2.09 11.98
CA LEU A 160 7.56 -1.18 11.17
C LEU A 160 9.00 -1.04 11.67
N ALA A 161 9.22 -1.38 12.95
CA ALA A 161 10.56 -1.49 13.51
C ALA A 161 11.16 -2.87 13.15
N PRO A 162 12.45 -2.95 12.77
CA PRO A 162 13.12 -4.23 12.57
C PRO A 162 13.13 -5.00 13.90
N THR A 163 12.27 -6.02 14.01
CA THR A 163 12.17 -6.90 15.18
C THR A 163 13.26 -7.98 15.14
N GLU A 164 14.51 -7.57 15.03
CA GLU A 164 15.65 -8.50 15.01
C GLU A 164 16.30 -8.68 16.39
N SER A 165 15.87 -7.97 17.45
CA SER A 165 16.70 -7.93 18.68
C SER A 165 16.02 -7.79 20.04
N MET A 166 14.72 -8.05 20.20
CA MET A 166 14.08 -8.06 21.54
C MET A 166 13.20 -9.30 21.66
N GLY A 167 13.48 -10.16 22.64
CA GLY A 167 12.81 -11.44 22.91
C GLY A 167 11.37 -11.33 23.39
N VAL A 168 10.53 -10.57 22.69
CA VAL A 168 9.07 -10.54 22.83
C VAL A 168 8.49 -11.68 21.98
N GLU A 169 7.56 -12.43 22.57
CA GLU A 169 6.84 -13.48 21.85
C GLU A 169 6.07 -12.87 20.66
N LEU A 170 6.25 -13.45 19.47
CA LEU A 170 5.53 -13.03 18.27
C LEU A 170 4.03 -13.26 18.46
N PRO A 171 3.16 -12.34 18.00
CA PRO A 171 1.71 -12.56 18.02
C PRO A 171 1.32 -13.76 17.15
N THR A 172 0.15 -14.35 17.42
CA THR A 172 -0.39 -15.47 16.64
C THR A 172 -1.43 -15.00 15.63
N CYS A 173 -1.51 -15.69 14.49
CA CYS A 173 -2.50 -15.47 13.45
C CYS A 173 -3.91 -15.80 13.99
N PRO A 174 -4.88 -14.88 13.93
CA PRO A 174 -6.24 -15.14 14.43
C PRO A 174 -6.99 -16.24 13.69
N VAL A 175 -6.51 -16.67 12.51
CA VAL A 175 -7.18 -17.67 11.66
C VAL A 175 -6.65 -19.09 11.97
N CYS A 176 -5.33 -19.30 11.94
CA CYS A 176 -4.74 -20.62 12.16
C CYS A 176 -4.12 -20.82 13.56
N LEU A 177 -4.04 -19.77 14.37
CA LEU A 177 -3.44 -19.76 15.72
C LEU A 177 -1.92 -20.05 15.74
N GLU A 178 -1.26 -20.04 14.60
CA GLU A 178 0.21 -20.18 14.50
C GLU A 178 0.91 -18.82 14.61
N ARG A 179 2.23 -18.81 14.86
CA ARG A 179 3.02 -17.58 15.01
C ARG A 179 3.06 -16.77 13.71
N LEU A 180 2.90 -15.45 13.82
CA LEU A 180 3.06 -14.51 12.71
C LEU A 180 4.54 -14.22 12.45
N ASP A 181 5.24 -15.21 11.89
CA ASP A 181 6.65 -15.09 11.55
C ASP A 181 6.84 -14.72 10.06
N SER A 182 7.28 -13.49 9.83
CA SER A 182 7.58 -12.97 8.49
C SER A 182 8.78 -13.67 7.84
N ALA A 183 9.69 -14.25 8.63
CA ALA A 183 10.83 -15.00 8.10
C ALA A 183 10.40 -16.33 7.46
N VAL A 184 9.31 -16.93 7.94
CA VAL A 184 8.81 -18.22 7.45
C VAL A 184 7.67 -18.06 6.45
N SER A 185 6.77 -17.11 6.69
CA SER A 185 5.50 -16.98 5.97
C SER A 185 5.27 -15.55 5.52
N GLY A 186 4.60 -15.38 4.38
CA GLY A 186 4.14 -14.06 3.95
C GLY A 186 3.04 -13.57 4.88
N LEU A 187 3.16 -12.34 5.37
CA LEU A 187 2.15 -11.70 6.21
C LEU A 187 1.38 -10.64 5.42
N LEU A 188 0.12 -10.40 5.81
CA LEU A 188 -0.70 -9.31 5.29
C LEU A 188 -1.30 -8.48 6.43
N THR A 189 -1.09 -7.17 6.38
CA THR A 189 -1.70 -6.19 7.29
C THR A 189 -2.80 -5.42 6.58
N THR A 190 -4.02 -5.50 7.10
CA THR A 190 -5.21 -4.82 6.55
C THR A 190 -5.25 -3.34 6.94
N LEU A 191 -6.20 -2.57 6.39
CA LEU A 191 -6.38 -1.15 6.74
C LEU A 191 -6.79 -0.91 8.20
N CYS A 192 -7.51 -1.86 8.79
CA CYS A 192 -7.84 -1.87 10.22
C CYS A 192 -6.71 -2.44 11.10
N GLU A 193 -5.49 -2.49 10.55
CA GLU A 193 -4.24 -2.86 11.22
C GLU A 193 -4.16 -4.28 11.80
N HIS A 194 -5.07 -5.17 11.42
CA HIS A 194 -4.96 -6.59 11.79
C HIS A 194 -4.03 -7.34 10.84
N VAL A 195 -3.32 -8.33 11.38
CA VAL A 195 -2.28 -9.08 10.65
C VAL A 195 -2.65 -10.56 10.56
N PHE A 196 -2.45 -11.13 9.37
CA PHE A 196 -2.73 -12.53 9.06
C PHE A 196 -1.60 -13.10 8.21
N HIS A 197 -1.49 -14.43 8.14
CA HIS A 197 -0.75 -15.05 7.04
C HIS A 197 -1.47 -14.79 5.72
N CYS A 198 -0.71 -14.51 4.66
CA CYS A 198 -1.26 -14.34 3.31
C CYS A 198 -2.13 -15.55 2.92
N GLY A 199 -1.67 -16.77 3.20
CA GLY A 199 -2.41 -17.99 2.90
C GLY A 199 -3.73 -18.14 3.67
N CYS A 200 -3.78 -17.66 4.92
CA CYS A 200 -5.00 -17.69 5.74
C CYS A 200 -6.04 -16.70 5.22
N LEU A 201 -5.63 -15.46 4.92
CA LEU A 201 -6.55 -14.45 4.41
C LEU A 201 -7.00 -14.75 2.98
N ALA A 202 -6.13 -15.32 2.14
CA ALA A 202 -6.48 -15.79 0.80
C ALA A 202 -7.65 -16.79 0.81
N GLN A 203 -7.70 -17.67 1.81
CA GLN A 203 -8.75 -18.68 1.96
C GLN A 203 -10.03 -18.16 2.64
N TRP A 204 -9.99 -16.97 3.26
CA TRP A 204 -11.12 -16.42 4.01
C TRP A 204 -12.26 -15.91 3.10
N GLY A 205 -11.97 -15.57 1.85
CA GLY A 205 -12.97 -15.34 0.79
C GLY A 205 -13.67 -13.98 0.79
N ASP A 206 -14.14 -13.48 1.93
CA ASP A 206 -15.08 -12.34 1.95
C ASP A 206 -14.43 -10.95 1.85
N GLY A 207 -13.10 -10.85 1.74
CA GLY A 207 -12.36 -9.57 1.73
C GLY A 207 -12.49 -8.74 3.03
N ASN A 208 -13.27 -9.22 4.00
CA ASN A 208 -13.51 -8.61 5.30
C ASN A 208 -12.48 -9.09 6.32
N CYS A 209 -12.09 -8.23 7.24
CA CYS A 209 -11.18 -8.60 8.33
C CYS A 209 -11.82 -9.67 9.25
N PRO A 210 -11.18 -10.85 9.46
CA PRO A 210 -11.67 -11.88 10.37
C PRO A 210 -11.86 -11.42 11.82
N VAL A 211 -11.15 -10.38 12.27
CA VAL A 211 -11.17 -9.91 13.66
C VAL A 211 -12.25 -8.87 13.90
N CYS A 212 -12.27 -7.80 13.10
CA CYS A 212 -13.17 -6.65 13.33
C CYS A 212 -14.28 -6.51 12.28
N ARG A 213 -14.35 -7.41 11.28
CA ARG A 213 -15.29 -7.36 10.15
C ARG A 213 -15.22 -6.09 9.30
N TYR A 214 -14.17 -5.27 9.46
CA TYR A 214 -13.93 -4.12 8.60
C TYR A 214 -13.86 -4.56 7.14
N SER A 215 -14.69 -3.93 6.30
CA SER A 215 -14.74 -4.17 4.86
C SER A 215 -14.05 -3.05 4.12
N GLN A 216 -12.99 -3.37 3.37
CA GLN A 216 -12.27 -2.38 2.59
C GLN A 216 -13.13 -1.83 1.44
N ALA A 217 -13.96 -2.68 0.83
CA ALA A 217 -14.86 -2.27 -0.25
C ALA A 217 -15.82 -1.16 0.20
N ALA A 218 -16.41 -1.29 1.40
CA ALA A 218 -17.31 -0.28 1.96
C ALA A 218 -16.61 1.07 2.20
N ALA A 219 -15.33 1.05 2.54
CA ALA A 219 -14.57 2.26 2.83
C ALA A 219 -14.21 3.05 1.56
N LEU A 220 -14.12 2.39 0.40
CA LEU A 220 -13.72 2.98 -0.89
C LEU A 220 -14.92 3.44 -1.74
N VAL A 221 -16.14 3.30 -1.22
CA VAL A 221 -17.32 3.91 -1.85
C VAL A 221 -17.29 5.41 -1.58
N ASP A 222 -17.30 6.20 -2.65
CA ASP A 222 -17.53 7.64 -2.58
C ASP A 222 -18.97 7.89 -2.14
N HIS A 223 -19.15 8.04 -0.81
CA HIS A 223 -20.47 8.28 -0.21
C HIS A 223 -21.12 9.56 -0.74
N GLU A 224 -20.36 10.57 -1.16
CA GLU A 224 -20.92 11.80 -1.72
C GLU A 224 -21.51 11.56 -3.11
N LYS A 225 -20.80 10.82 -3.98
CA LYS A 225 -21.36 10.39 -5.28
C LYS A 225 -22.51 9.41 -5.13
N PHE A 226 -22.43 8.48 -4.19
CA PHE A 226 -23.52 7.54 -3.92
C PHE A 226 -24.77 8.29 -3.47
N GLU A 227 -24.66 9.17 -2.48
CA GLU A 227 -25.78 10.01 -2.00
C GLU A 227 -26.31 10.93 -3.10
N GLN A 228 -25.45 11.53 -3.94
CA GLN A 228 -25.90 12.34 -5.07
C GLN A 228 -26.64 11.52 -6.12
N THR A 229 -26.20 10.30 -6.41
CA THR A 229 -26.86 9.41 -7.39
C THR A 229 -28.22 8.98 -6.87
N VAL A 230 -28.29 8.52 -5.61
CA VAL A 230 -29.54 8.13 -4.94
C VAL A 230 -30.50 9.32 -4.77
N ALA A 231 -29.98 10.51 -4.48
CA ALA A 231 -30.79 11.74 -4.39
C ALA A 231 -31.30 12.22 -5.75
N THR A 232 -30.57 11.93 -6.83
CA THR A 232 -30.99 12.26 -8.21
C THR A 232 -32.07 11.28 -8.69
N GLU A 233 -31.94 9.98 -8.40
CA GLU A 233 -32.95 8.98 -8.73
C GLU A 233 -34.27 9.16 -7.95
N ARG A 234 -34.22 9.62 -6.69
CA ARG A 234 -35.41 9.97 -5.91
C ARG A 234 -36.19 11.19 -6.43
N ARG A 235 -35.63 11.97 -7.36
CA ARG A 235 -36.29 13.14 -7.96
C ARG A 235 -36.96 12.83 -9.30
N VAL A 236 -36.78 11.63 -9.85
CA VAL A 236 -37.39 11.20 -11.11
C VAL A 236 -38.56 10.24 -10.80
N ASP A 237 -39.66 10.79 -10.27
CA ASP A 237 -41.05 10.33 -10.38
C ASP A 237 -41.88 11.04 -9.29
N PRO A 238 -42.82 11.93 -9.67
CA PRO A 238 -44.11 11.46 -10.19
C PRO A 238 -44.72 12.38 -11.25
N GLU A 239 -45.00 11.90 -12.46
CA GLU A 239 -46.15 12.33 -13.28
C GLU A 239 -46.35 11.40 -14.48
N LEU A 240 -46.92 10.22 -14.21
CA LEU A 240 -47.60 9.43 -15.23
C LEU A 240 -49.01 10.02 -15.40
N PRO A 241 -49.40 10.51 -16.60
CA PRO A 241 -50.77 10.93 -16.85
C PRO A 241 -51.66 9.69 -16.89
N LEU A 242 -52.65 9.66 -16.00
CA LEU A 242 -53.73 8.68 -16.03
C LEU A 242 -54.50 8.84 -17.35
N VAL A 243 -54.45 7.82 -18.21
CA VAL A 243 -55.34 7.65 -19.37
C VAL A 243 -56.60 6.93 -18.92
#